data_AF-A0A916GWZ0-F1
#
_entry.id   AF-A0A916GWZ0-F1
#
_cell.length_a   1.000
_cell.length_b   1.000
_cell.length_c   1.000
_cell.angle_alpha   90.00
_cell.angle_beta   90.00
_cell.angle_gamma   90.00
#
_symmetry.space_group_name_H-M   'P 1'
#
loop_
_entity.id
_entity.type
_entity.pdbx_description
1 polymer ?
#
loop_
_entity_poly.entity_id
_entity_poly.type
_entity_poly.pdbx_seq_one_letter_code
_entity_poly.pdbx_strand_id
1 'polypeptide(L)' 'MKRSVLLTAALAALAGCANEHVYTKSGADAERTHADMMACRSEAAAHPGAEAKAAFDQCMAGRGYEKEVSKYRF' A
#
# COMPACT_ATOMS: atom_id res chain seq x y z
N MET A 1 22.56 -33.67 31.83
CA MET A 1 21.13 -33.61 31.48
C MET A 1 20.82 -32.23 30.90
N LYS A 2 20.49 -32.20 29.59
CA LYS A 2 19.63 -31.28 28.82
C LYS A 2 19.50 -29.83 29.37
N ARG A 3 20.29 -28.86 28.90
CA ARG A 3 20.02 -27.96 27.75
C ARG A 3 18.55 -27.55 27.60
N SER A 4 18.16 -26.43 28.20
CA SER A 4 16.94 -25.70 27.83
C SER A 4 17.14 -24.20 28.07
N VAL A 5 18.04 -23.64 27.27
CA VAL A 5 18.18 -22.19 27.08
C VAL A 5 17.75 -21.96 25.64
N LEU A 6 16.92 -20.93 25.45
CA LEU A 6 16.53 -20.32 24.16
C LEU A 6 15.48 -21.09 23.34
N LEU A 7 14.21 -20.73 23.49
CA LEU A 7 13.25 -20.82 22.38
C LEU A 7 12.00 -20.00 22.68
N THR A 8 11.99 -18.73 22.29
CA THR A 8 10.82 -18.00 21.71
C THR A 8 11.11 -16.50 21.52
N ALA A 9 12.27 -16.16 20.95
CA ALA A 9 12.48 -14.86 20.30
C ALA A 9 12.38 -15.07 18.78
N ALA A 10 11.17 -15.36 18.28
CA ALA A 10 10.94 -15.61 16.86
C ALA A 10 9.57 -15.05 16.39
N LEU A 11 9.17 -13.89 16.92
CA LEU A 11 7.95 -13.18 16.48
C LEU A 11 8.21 -11.72 16.04
N ALA A 12 9.47 -11.34 15.82
CA ALA A 12 9.84 -9.98 15.44
C ALA A 12 10.33 -9.86 13.98
N ALA A 13 9.85 -10.70 13.06
CA ALA A 13 10.29 -10.67 11.66
C ALA A 13 9.16 -10.79 10.62
N LEU A 14 7.92 -10.46 10.97
CA LEU A 14 6.92 -10.06 9.98
C LEU A 14 6.96 -8.52 9.81
N ALA A 15 8.16 -7.99 9.62
CA ALA A 15 8.32 -6.72 8.92
C ALA A 15 7.91 -7.00 7.48
N GLY A 16 6.60 -6.91 7.21
CA GLY A 16 6.07 -7.03 5.86
C GLY A 16 6.83 -6.04 4.99
N CYS A 17 7.54 -6.55 3.99
CA CYS A 17 8.00 -5.77 2.85
C CYS A 17 6.76 -5.30 2.07
N ALA A 18 5.98 -4.39 2.67
CA ALA A 18 4.89 -3.73 1.99
C ALA A 18 5.56 -2.75 1.02
N ASN A 19 5.56 -3.11 -0.26
CA ASN A 19 5.94 -2.17 -1.32
C ASN A 19 5.13 -0.89 -1.09
N GLU A 20 5.81 0.24 -0.90
CA GLU A 20 5.12 1.50 -0.72
C GLU A 20 4.61 1.94 -2.10
N HIS A 21 3.29 2.06 -2.23
CA HIS A 21 2.65 2.57 -3.43
C HIS A 21 2.43 4.07 -3.23
N VAL A 22 3.22 4.87 -3.93
CA VAL A 22 3.10 6.33 -3.95
C VAL A 22 2.34 6.72 -5.22
N TYR A 23 1.44 7.69 -5.11
CA TYR A 23 0.70 8.26 -6.24
C TYR A 23 1.09 9.71 -6.41
N THR A 24 1.65 10.06 -7.56
CA THR A 24 2.15 11.41 -7.84
C THR A 24 1.46 12.00 -9.06
N LYS A 25 1.20 13.31 -9.02
CA LYS A 25 0.64 14.06 -10.14
C LYS A 25 1.19 15.48 -10.10
N SER A 26 1.74 15.94 -11.22
CA SER A 26 2.27 17.30 -11.33
C SER A 26 1.18 18.33 -11.02
N GLY A 27 1.44 19.22 -10.06
CA GLY A 27 0.51 20.26 -9.63
C GLY A 27 -0.60 19.80 -8.67
N ALA A 28 -0.62 18.55 -8.22
CA ALA A 28 -1.47 18.11 -7.12
C ALA A 28 -0.75 18.32 -5.78
N ASP A 29 -1.36 19.04 -4.85
CA ASP A 29 -0.90 19.10 -3.46
C ASP A 29 -1.36 17.87 -2.65
N ALA A 30 -0.87 17.78 -1.41
CA ALA A 30 -1.15 16.65 -0.53
C ALA A 30 -2.64 16.54 -0.16
N GLU A 31 -3.35 17.66 0.02
CA GLU A 31 -4.79 17.64 0.36
C GLU A 31 -5.61 17.12 -0.82
N ARG A 32 -5.32 17.58 -2.04
CA ARG A 32 -5.99 17.12 -3.25
C ARG A 32 -5.70 15.66 -3.55
N THR A 33 -4.44 15.24 -3.39
CA THR A 33 -4.05 13.83 -3.50
C THR A 33 -4.80 12.98 -2.50
N HIS A 34 -4.92 13.43 -1.25
CA HIS A 34 -5.67 12.72 -0.22
C HIS A 34 -7.17 12.62 -0.53
N ALA A 35 -7.79 13.72 -0.98
CA ALA A 35 -9.19 13.75 -1.37
C ALA A 35 -9.48 12.80 -2.55
N ASP A 36 -8.62 12.80 -3.57
CA ASP A 36 -8.73 11.90 -4.72
C ASP A 36 -8.56 10.43 -4.31
N MET A 37 -7.60 10.13 -3.41
CA MET A 37 -7.44 8.79 -2.86
C MET A 37 -8.68 8.33 -2.08
N MET A 38 -9.30 9.20 -1.28
CA MET A 38 -10.51 8.85 -0.54
C MET A 38 -11.69 8.58 -1.49
N ALA A 39 -11.85 9.38 -2.54
CA ALA A 39 -12.84 9.15 -3.58
C ALA A 39 -12.62 7.80 -4.28
N CYS A 40 -11.39 7.53 -4.73
CA CYS A 40 -11.04 6.26 -5.36
C CYS A 40 -11.18 5.05 -4.44
N ARG A 41 -10.95 5.20 -3.12
CA ARG A 41 -11.22 4.14 -2.14
C ARG A 41 -12.70 3.82 -2.03
N SER A 42 -13.55 4.86 -2.05
CA SER A 42 -15.00 4.69 -2.04
C SER A 42 -15.49 3.93 -3.28
N GLU A 43 -14.97 4.28 -4.46
CA GLU A 43 -15.25 3.57 -5.72
C GLU A 43 -14.77 2.11 -5.66
N ALA A 44 -13.54 1.89 -5.18
CA ALA A 44 -12.95 0.56 -5.04
C ALA A 44 -13.67 -0.32 -4.00
N ALA A 45 -14.37 0.26 -3.02
CA ALA A 45 -15.10 -0.48 -1.99
C ALA A 45 -16.27 -1.30 -2.57
N ALA A 46 -16.72 -0.98 -3.79
CA ALA A 46 -17.70 -1.79 -4.53
C ALA A 46 -17.13 -3.13 -5.01
N HIS A 47 -15.81 -3.33 -4.97
CA HIS A 47 -15.12 -4.54 -5.43
C HIS A 47 -14.57 -5.34 -4.24
N PRO A 48 -14.88 -6.64 -4.10
CA PRO A 48 -14.34 -7.46 -3.03
C PRO A 48 -12.92 -7.97 -3.33
N GLY A 49 -12.08 -8.05 -2.30
CA GLY A 49 -10.81 -8.77 -2.34
C GLY A 49 -9.73 -8.13 -3.23
N ALA A 50 -9.05 -8.94 -4.04
CA ALA A 50 -7.90 -8.52 -4.85
C ALA A 50 -8.28 -7.49 -5.94
N GLU A 51 -9.55 -7.44 -6.33
CA GLU A 51 -10.07 -6.52 -7.35
C GLU A 51 -10.18 -5.08 -6.83
N ALA A 52 -10.38 -4.89 -5.52
CA ALA A 52 -10.43 -3.57 -4.89
C ALA A 52 -9.17 -2.75 -5.18
N LYS A 53 -8.00 -3.41 -5.12
CA LYS A 53 -6.73 -2.76 -5.40
C LYS A 53 -6.63 -2.35 -6.88
N ALA A 54 -7.01 -3.25 -7.80
CA ALA A 54 -6.97 -2.95 -9.23
C ALA A 54 -7.93 -1.80 -9.58
N ALA A 55 -9.14 -1.79 -9.02
CA ALA A 55 -10.11 -0.72 -9.19
C ALA A 55 -9.60 0.62 -8.64
N PHE A 56 -8.97 0.61 -7.46
CA PHE A 56 -8.33 1.79 -6.89
C PHE A 56 -7.20 2.33 -7.78
N ASP A 57 -6.29 1.47 -8.21
CA ASP A 57 -5.16 1.83 -9.08
C ASP A 57 -5.66 2.42 -10.41
N GLN A 58 -6.72 1.84 -11.00
CA GLN A 58 -7.36 2.35 -12.21
C GLN A 58 -8.03 3.71 -12.01
N CYS A 59 -8.71 3.93 -10.89
CA CYS A 59 -9.30 5.23 -10.56
C CYS A 59 -8.24 6.32 -10.44
N MET A 60 -7.14 6.04 -9.72
CA MET A 60 -6.03 6.99 -9.59
C MET A 60 -5.38 7.30 -10.96
N ALA A 61 -5.17 6.28 -11.79
CA ALA A 61 -4.65 6.46 -13.14
C ALA A 61 -5.60 7.29 -14.03
N GLY A 62 -6.92 7.04 -13.95
CA GLY A 62 -7.94 7.83 -14.65
C GLY A 62 -7.98 9.30 -14.22
N ARG A 63 -7.57 9.58 -12.98
CA ARG A 63 -7.38 10.95 -12.46
C ARG A 63 -6.03 11.56 -12.84
N GLY A 64 -5.19 10.84 -13.58
CA GLY A 64 -3.88 11.29 -14.05
C GLY A 64 -2.78 11.22 -13.01
N TYR A 65 -2.92 10.36 -11.99
CA TYR A 65 -1.82 10.05 -11.07
C TYR A 65 -0.96 8.93 -11.64
N GLU A 66 0.35 9.10 -11.56
CA GLU A 66 1.33 8.06 -11.81
C GLU A 66 1.56 7.26 -10.54
N LYS A 67 1.62 5.94 -10.69
CA LYS A 67 1.86 5.02 -9.58
C LYS A 67 3.35 4.70 -9.53
N GLU A 68 4.02 5.19 -8.50
CA GLU A 68 5.38 4.82 -8.17
C GLU A 68 5.36 3.71 -7.14
N VAL A 69 5.99 2.58 -7.47
CA VAL A 69 6.20 1.50 -6.50
C VAL A 69 7.60 1.68 -5.96
N SER A 70 7.72 2.36 -4.81
CA SER A 70 9.00 2.44 -4.13
C SER A 70 9.28 1.07 -3.49
N LYS A 71 10.01 0.24 -4.24
CA LYS A 71 10.63 -0.97 -3.69
C LYS A 71 11.79 -0.53 -2.82
N TYR A 72 11.56 -0.30 -1.53
CA TYR A 72 12.67 -0.08 -0.62
C TYR A 72 13.53 -1.35 -0.58
N ARG A 73 14.73 -1.17 -1.15
CA ARG A 73 15.91 -2.03 -1.04
C ARG A 73 16.11 -2.44 0.43
N PHE A 74 16.19 -3.74 0.66
CA PHE A 74 17.07 -4.34 1.65
C PHE A 74 17.92 -5.38 0.93
#